data_AF-A0A161VRP8-F1
#
_entry.id   AF-A0A161VRP8-F1
#
_cell.length_a   1.000
_cell.length_b   1.000
_cell.length_c   1.000
_cell.angle_alpha   90.00
_cell.angle_beta   90.00
_cell.angle_gamma   90.00
#
_symmetry.space_group_name_H-M   'P 1'
#
loop_
_entity.id
_entity.type
_entity.pdbx_description
1 polymer ?
#
loop_
_entity_poly.entity_id
_entity_poly.type
_entity_poly.pdbx_seq_one_letter_code
_entity_poly.pdbx_strand_id
1 'polypeptide(L)'
;MNIELQERAVELSWLINWFREQNPTLASLADDDMESADFFAAEYIDSFGVIMLIEAAEQEFGIKFDEDDFQNRTFSKVSGLADIIRDKRTP
;
A
#
# COMPACT_ATOMS: atom_id res chain seq x y z
N MET A 1 -6.99 28.98 7.40
CA MET A 1 -5.66 28.45 7.73
C MET A 1 -5.48 27.24 6.85
N ASN A 2 -4.57 27.36 5.88
CA ASN A 2 -4.20 26.34 4.89
C ASN A 2 -4.03 24.97 5.58
N ILE A 3 -4.33 23.84 4.95
CA ILE A 3 -3.65 23.35 3.75
C ILE A 3 -4.61 22.45 2.97
N GLU A 4 -4.57 22.58 1.66
CA GLU A 4 -5.13 21.66 0.69
C GLU A 4 -4.89 20.22 1.16
N LEU A 5 -5.94 19.47 1.46
CA LEU A 5 -5.85 18.02 1.37
C LEU A 5 -5.51 17.77 -0.09
N GLN A 6 -4.23 17.65 -0.42
CA GLN A 6 -3.81 17.00 -1.66
C GLN A 6 -4.66 15.73 -1.73
N GLU A 7 -5.49 15.62 -2.76
CA GLU A 7 -6.30 14.43 -3.00
C GLU A 7 -5.32 13.26 -3.19
N ARG A 8 -4.94 12.61 -2.08
CA ARG A 8 -4.12 11.40 -2.11
C ARG A 8 -4.94 10.33 -2.81
N ALA A 9 -4.29 9.57 -3.67
CA ALA A 9 -4.93 8.48 -4.38
C ALA A 9 -5.58 7.52 -3.36
N VAL A 10 -6.80 7.06 -3.66
CA VAL A 10 -7.60 6.23 -2.74
C VAL A 10 -6.84 4.96 -2.35
N GLU A 11 -6.07 4.39 -3.29
CA GLU A 11 -5.24 3.20 -3.08
C GLU A 11 -4.16 3.44 -2.02
N LEU A 12 -3.51 4.59 -2.06
CA LEU A 12 -2.44 4.96 -1.12
C LEU A 12 -3.01 5.15 0.28
N SER A 13 -4.10 5.90 0.42
CA SER A 13 -4.76 6.11 1.70
C SER A 13 -5.24 4.81 2.33
N TRP A 14 -5.81 3.91 1.51
CA TRP A 14 -6.23 2.59 1.98
C TRP A 14 -5.05 1.75 2.46
N LEU A 15 -3.96 1.67 1.69
CA LEU A 15 -2.76 0.91 2.07
C LEU A 15 -2.16 1.39 3.39
N ILE A 16 -2.02 2.71 3.57
CA ILE A 16 -1.49 3.30 4.81
C ILE A 16 -2.37 2.91 6.01
N ASN A 17 -3.69 2.96 5.85
CA ASN A 17 -4.61 2.56 6.91
C ASN A 17 -4.53 1.07 7.20
N TRP A 18 -4.48 0.23 6.17
CA TRP A 18 -4.35 -1.22 6.31
C TRP A 18 -3.07 -1.59 7.09
N PHE A 19 -1.93 -0.98 6.75
CA PHE A 19 -0.68 -1.20 7.49
C PHE A 19 -0.79 -0.81 8.96
N ARG A 20 -1.44 0.31 9.28
CA ARG A 20 -1.66 0.76 10.68
C ARG A 20 -2.59 -0.16 11.45
N GLU A 21 -3.59 -0.73 10.80
CA GLU A 21 -4.51 -1.71 11.41
C GLU A 21 -3.79 -3.02 11.74
N GLN A 22 -2.93 -3.50 10.83
CA GLN A 22 -2.16 -4.74 11.05
C GLN A 22 -0.99 -4.54 12.02
N ASN A 23 -0.40 -3.35 12.03
CA ASN A 23 0.73 -3.00 12.88
C ASN A 23 0.50 -1.65 13.56
N PRO A 24 -0.13 -1.63 14.75
CA PRO A 24 -0.44 -0.39 15.48
C PRO A 24 0.78 0.45 15.87
N THR A 25 1.99 -0.12 15.81
CA THR A 25 3.23 0.65 16.07
C THR A 25 3.50 1.70 14.99
N LEU A 26 2.89 1.56 13.81
CA LEU A 26 3.01 2.49 12.69
C LEU A 26 2.11 3.73 12.84
N ALA A 27 1.24 3.78 13.85
CA ALA A 27 0.27 4.87 14.03
C ALA A 27 0.92 6.26 14.20
N SER A 28 2.18 6.32 14.67
CA SER A 28 2.93 7.57 14.84
C SER A 28 3.78 7.97 13.63
N LEU A 29 3.91 7.11 12.61
CA LEU A 29 4.66 7.43 11.40
C LEU A 29 3.85 8.40 10.52
N ALA A 30 4.54 9.37 9.93
CA ALA A 30 3.92 10.27 8.97
C ALA A 30 3.56 9.52 7.68
N ASP A 31 2.44 9.91 7.05
CA ASP A 31 1.99 9.28 5.80
C ASP A 31 3.08 9.32 4.71
N ASP A 32 3.80 10.43 4.58
CA ASP A 32 4.85 10.62 3.58
C ASP A 32 6.07 9.67 3.81
N ASP A 33 6.37 9.36 5.08
CA ASP A 33 7.40 8.38 5.43
C ASP A 33 6.93 6.96 5.06
N MET A 34 5.65 6.65 5.30
CA MET A 34 5.07 5.36 4.92
C MET A 34 4.99 5.18 3.41
N GLU A 35 4.61 6.22 2.67
CA GLU A 35 4.46 6.21 1.21
C GLU A 35 5.76 5.81 0.49
N SER A 36 6.89 6.32 0.97
CA SER A 36 8.21 6.08 0.37
C SER A 36 8.92 4.84 0.91
N ALA A 37 8.40 4.24 1.99
CA ALA A 37 9.01 3.08 2.66
C ALA A 37 8.92 1.81 1.81
N ASP A 38 10.00 1.04 1.82
CA ASP A 38 9.97 -0.37 1.47
C ASP A 38 9.41 -1.14 2.69
N PHE A 39 8.17 -1.64 2.59
CA PHE A 39 7.46 -2.23 3.73
C PHE A 39 8.04 -3.57 4.20
N PHE A 40 8.90 -4.21 3.40
CA PHE A 40 9.68 -5.36 3.85
C PHE A 40 10.88 -4.91 4.68
N ALA A 41 11.66 -3.96 4.14
CA ALA A 41 12.85 -3.46 4.83
C ALA A 41 12.51 -2.70 6.11
N ALA A 42 11.35 -2.03 6.14
CA ALA A 42 10.83 -1.32 7.30
C ALA A 42 10.05 -2.21 8.28
N GLU A 43 9.95 -3.52 8.00
CA GLU A 43 9.26 -4.51 8.85
C GLU A 43 7.80 -4.13 9.19
N TYR A 44 7.10 -3.48 8.26
CA TYR A 44 5.68 -3.13 8.47
C TYR A 44 4.81 -4.38 8.55
N ILE A 45 5.20 -5.41 7.80
CA ILE A 45 4.60 -6.75 7.77
C ILE A 45 5.67 -7.83 7.68
N ASP A 46 5.30 -9.05 8.06
CA ASP A 46 6.09 -10.25 7.80
C ASP A 46 5.69 -10.92 6.47
N SER A 47 6.29 -12.07 6.17
CA SER A 47 6.00 -12.84 4.96
C SER A 47 4.54 -13.30 4.86
N PHE A 48 3.88 -13.57 5.98
CA PHE A 48 2.47 -13.97 6.00
C PHE A 48 1.56 -12.76 5.79
N GLY A 49 1.95 -11.60 6.34
CA GLY A 49 1.29 -10.32 6.12
C GLY A 49 1.19 -9.92 4.65
N VAL A 50 2.15 -10.32 3.80
CA VAL A 50 2.06 -10.07 2.35
C VAL A 50 0.87 -10.80 1.74
N ILE A 51 0.64 -12.06 2.11
CA ILE A 51 -0.47 -12.86 1.58
C ILE A 51 -1.80 -12.21 1.95
N MET A 52 -1.93 -11.77 3.21
CA MET A 52 -3.12 -11.06 3.68
C MET A 52 -3.32 -9.70 3.02
N LEU A 53 -2.23 -8.95 2.81
CA LEU A 53 -2.25 -7.66 2.11
C LEU A 53 -2.79 -7.82 0.70
N ILE A 54 -2.27 -8.81 -0.04
CA ILE A 54 -2.67 -9.09 -1.41
C ILE A 54 -4.14 -9.52 -1.48
N GLU A 55 -4.55 -10.45 -0.63
CA GLU A 55 -5.96 -10.87 -0.58
C GLU A 55 -6.89 -9.70 -0.25
N ALA A 56 -6.55 -8.88 0.75
CA ALA A 56 -7.35 -7.73 1.15
C ALA A 56 -7.44 -6.68 0.03
N ALA A 57 -6.32 -6.39 -0.66
CA ALA A 57 -6.29 -5.44 -1.76
C ALA A 57 -7.08 -5.93 -2.99
N GLU A 58 -7.00 -7.22 -3.34
CA GLU A 58 -7.81 -7.81 -4.40
C GLU A 58 -9.31 -7.69 -4.10
N GLN A 59 -9.70 -7.96 -2.85
CA GLN A 59 -11.10 -7.86 -2.41
C GLN A 59 -11.61 -6.42 -2.38
N GLU A 60 -10.83 -5.49 -1.83
CA GLU A 60 -11.19 -4.08 -1.74
C GLU A 60 -11.37 -3.45 -3.13
N PHE A 61 -10.41 -3.69 -4.02
CA PHE A 61 -10.33 -2.98 -5.29
C PHE A 61 -10.90 -3.74 -6.48
N GLY A 62 -11.28 -5.00 -6.30
CA GLY A 62 -11.81 -5.85 -7.37
C GLY A 62 -10.77 -6.17 -8.45
N ILE A 63 -9.50 -6.25 -8.07
CA ILE A 63 -8.36 -6.54 -8.98
C ILE A 63 -7.83 -7.96 -8.77
N LYS A 64 -6.90 -8.37 -9.63
CA LYS A 64 -6.09 -9.58 -9.45
C LYS A 64 -4.61 -9.27 -9.66
N PHE A 65 -3.80 -9.61 -8.68
CA PHE A 65 -2.35 -9.58 -8.85
C PHE A 65 -1.89 -10.80 -9.66
N ASP A 66 -0.85 -10.61 -10.45
CA ASP A 66 -0.20 -11.61 -11.28
C ASP A 66 1.33 -11.60 -11.09
N GLU A 67 2.01 -12.49 -11.80
CA GLU A 67 3.46 -12.66 -11.67
C GLU A 67 4.25 -11.39 -12.05
N ASP A 68 3.76 -10.61 -13.01
CA ASP A 68 4.44 -9.39 -13.46
C ASP A 68 4.40 -8.31 -12.36
N ASP A 69 3.31 -8.23 -11.60
CA ASP A 69 3.21 -7.31 -10.47
C ASP A 69 4.21 -7.65 -9.36
N PHE A 70 4.37 -8.93 -9.04
CA PHE A 70 5.30 -9.38 -8.00
C PHE A 70 6.77 -9.21 -8.44
N GLN A 71 7.03 -9.21 -9.75
CA GLN A 71 8.34 -8.89 -10.33
C GLN A 71 8.61 -7.38 -10.38
N ASN A 72 7.58 -6.54 -10.17
CA ASN A 72 7.73 -5.10 -10.20
C ASN A 72 8.62 -4.62 -9.04
N ARG A 73 9.71 -3.92 -9.38
CA ARG A 73 10.67 -3.39 -8.40
C ARG A 73 10.07 -2.41 -7.41
N THR A 74 8.92 -1.82 -7.71
CA THR A 74 8.22 -0.89 -6.82
C THR A 74 7.15 -1.57 -5.98
N PHE A 75 6.90 -2.87 -6.16
CA PHE A 75 5.91 -3.62 -5.38
C PHE A 75 6.14 -3.49 -3.88
N SER A 76 7.40 -3.51 -3.43
CA SER A 76 7.77 -3.39 -2.02
C SER A 76 7.56 -2.00 -1.44
N LYS A 77 7.30 -0.98 -2.26
CA LYS A 77 7.02 0.39 -1.81
C LYS A 77 5.53 0.62 -1.69
N VAL A 78 5.09 1.31 -0.64
CA VAL A 78 3.66 1.59 -0.45
C VAL A 78 3.09 2.40 -1.62
N SER A 79 3.79 3.45 -2.05
CA SER A 79 3.47 4.21 -3.28
C SER A 79 3.43 3.33 -4.53
N GLY A 80 4.44 2.47 -4.71
CA GLY A 80 4.53 1.61 -5.87
C GLY A 80 3.40 0.57 -5.94
N LEU A 81 3.02 -0.01 -4.81
CA LEU A 81 1.86 -0.90 -4.72
C LEU A 81 0.55 -0.14 -5.00
N ALA A 82 0.41 1.10 -4.50
CA ALA A 82 -0.74 1.94 -4.80
C ALA A 82 -0.89 2.20 -6.31
N ASP A 83 0.21 2.43 -7.01
CA ASP A 83 0.22 2.64 -8.46
C ASP A 83 -0.17 1.36 -9.21
N ILE A 84 0.37 0.19 -8.82
CA ILE A 84 -0.02 -1.11 -9.41
C ILE A 84 -1.52 -1.35 -9.26
N ILE A 85 -2.07 -1.11 -8.08
CA ILE A 85 -3.52 -1.25 -7.81
C ILE A 85 -4.31 -0.30 -8.72
N ARG A 86 -3.89 0.96 -8.84
CA ARG A 86 -4.57 1.97 -9.66
C ARG A 86 -4.58 1.59 -11.13
N ASP A 87 -3.45 1.12 -11.66
CA ASP A 87 -3.31 0.70 -13.04
C ASP A 87 -4.25 -0.46 -13.36
N LYS A 88 -4.37 -1.45 -12.47
CA LYS A 88 -5.28 -2.59 -12.65
C LYS A 88 -6.76 -2.25 -12.56
N ARG A 89 -7.12 -1.19 -11.84
CA ARG A 89 -8.51 -0.71 -11.76
C ARG A 89 -8.94 0.06 -13.01
N THR A 90 -7.96 0.54 -13.79
CA THR A 90 -8.22 1.32 -14.99
C THR A 90 -8.37 0.37 -16.19
N PRO A 91 -9.47 0.46 -16.97
CA PRO A 91 -9.74 -0.43 -18.10
C PRO A 91 -8.82 -0.21 -19.31
#